data_AF-A0A5J4WSM4-F1
#
_entry.id   AF-A0A5J4WSM4-F1
#
_cell.length_a   1.000
_cell.length_b   1.000
_cell.length_c   1.000
_cell.angle_alpha   90.00
_cell.angle_beta   90.00
_cell.angle_gamma   90.00
#
_symmetry.space_group_name_H-M   'P 1'
#
loop_
_entity.id
_entity.type
_entity.pdbx_description
1 polymer ?
#
loop_
_entity_poly.entity_id
_entity_poly.type
_entity_poly.pdbx_seq_one_letter_code
_entity_poly.pdbx_strand_id
1 'polypeptide(L)'
;MSGDRNDSEGFDSPQFMPSIEKDMDSFDFWILQGYMEQGEINNKSKAIKALGHCIKEMDIDSPPQTSIAIAAHCDPSLVSRLLSDKPKKKLEKKRNCCIVAR
;
A
#
# COMPACT_ATOMS: atom_id res chain seq x y z
N MET A 1 14.61 10.70 -10.22
CA MET A 1 13.25 10.39 -9.75
C MET A 1 12.90 9.03 -10.30
N SER A 2 13.00 7.97 -9.49
CA SER A 2 12.54 6.64 -9.93
C SER A 2 11.04 6.59 -9.66
N GLY A 3 10.24 6.83 -10.70
CA GLY A 3 8.84 6.45 -10.65
C GLY A 3 8.80 4.94 -10.41
N ASP A 4 8.09 4.50 -9.38
CA ASP A 4 7.80 3.09 -9.22
C ASP A 4 7.03 2.65 -10.47
N ARG A 5 7.66 1.80 -11.30
CA ARG A 5 7.07 1.28 -12.53
C ARG A 5 5.72 0.59 -12.30
N ASN A 6 5.43 0.23 -11.05
CA ASN A 6 4.17 -0.35 -10.60
C ASN A 6 3.02 0.67 -10.49
N ASP A 7 3.29 1.98 -10.41
CA ASP A 7 2.25 3.02 -10.31
C ASP A 7 1.76 3.51 -11.69
N SER A 8 2.45 3.14 -12.77
CA SER A 8 2.08 3.49 -14.15
C SER A 8 1.06 2.55 -14.79
N GLU A 9 0.80 1.39 -14.19
CA GLU A 9 -0.23 0.46 -14.64
C GLU A 9 -1.55 0.71 -13.90
N GLY A 10 -2.67 0.63 -14.63
CA GLY A 10 -4.00 0.75 -14.05
C GLY A 10 -4.25 -0.34 -12.99
N PHE A 11 -5.06 0.00 -11.98
CA PHE A 11 -5.50 -0.96 -10.98
C PHE A 11 -6.77 -1.65 -11.42
N ASP A 12 -6.74 -2.99 -11.46
CA ASP A 12 -7.90 -3.82 -11.76
C ASP A 12 -8.62 -4.19 -10.45
N SER A 13 -9.47 -3.28 -9.98
CA SER A 13 -10.29 -3.45 -8.77
C SER A 13 -11.12 -4.75 -8.79
N PRO A 14 -11.80 -5.12 -9.90
CA PRO A 14 -12.52 -6.38 -10.02
C PRO A 14 -11.71 -7.66 -9.74
N GLN A 15 -10.40 -7.67 -10.00
CA GLN A 15 -9.55 -8.85 -9.74
C GLN A 15 -8.95 -8.84 -8.33
N PHE A 16 -8.80 -7.66 -7.72
CA PHE A 16 -8.18 -7.52 -6.41
C PHE A 16 -9.02 -8.15 -5.29
N MET A 17 -10.32 -7.85 -5.24
CA MET A 17 -11.18 -8.29 -4.13
C MET A 17 -11.36 -9.82 -4.09
N PRO A 18 -11.70 -10.50 -5.20
CA PRO A 18 -11.81 -11.96 -5.18
C PRO A 18 -10.49 -12.67 -4.84
N SER A 19 -9.36 -12.04 -5.19
CA SER A 19 -8.03 -12.62 -4.94
C SER A 19 -7.65 -12.64 -3.46
N ILE A 20 -8.18 -11.70 -2.67
CA ILE A 20 -7.86 -11.56 -1.24
C ILE A 20 -8.92 -12.18 -0.33
N GLU A 21 -10.14 -12.40 -0.84
CA GLU A 21 -11.26 -13.02 -0.12
C GLU A 21 -10.88 -14.33 0.57
N LYS A 22 -10.11 -15.19 -0.10
CA LYS A 22 -9.67 -16.49 0.44
C LYS A 22 -8.74 -16.39 1.66
N ASP A 23 -8.11 -15.24 1.85
CA ASP A 23 -7.08 -15.00 2.88
C ASP A 23 -7.63 -14.13 4.02
N MET A 24 -8.94 -13.88 4.05
CA MET A 24 -9.63 -13.07 5.06
C MET A 24 -10.86 -13.79 5.59
N ASP A 25 -11.26 -13.46 6.82
CA ASP A 25 -12.59 -13.85 7.32
C ASP A 25 -13.69 -13.15 6.51
N SER A 26 -14.86 -13.77 6.41
CA SER A 26 -15.99 -13.23 5.65
C SER A 26 -16.47 -11.87 6.17
N PHE A 27 -16.40 -11.64 7.48
CA PHE A 27 -16.79 -10.35 8.07
C PHE A 27 -15.77 -9.26 7.75
N ASP A 28 -14.48 -9.55 7.91
CA ASP A 28 -13.39 -8.64 7.60
C ASP A 28 -13.34 -8.30 6.11
N PHE A 29 -13.59 -9.30 5.27
CA PHE A 29 -13.71 -9.11 3.82
C PHE A 29 -14.88 -8.18 3.47
N TRP A 30 -16.03 -8.35 4.11
CA TRP A 30 -17.19 -7.48 3.90
C TRP A 30 -16.91 -6.02 4.32
N ILE A 31 -16.22 -5.82 5.43
CA ILE A 31 -15.76 -4.49 5.88
C ILE A 31 -14.81 -3.89 4.84
N LEU A 32 -13.81 -4.64 4.40
CA LEU A 32 -12.85 -4.21 3.40
C LEU A 32 -13.55 -3.81 2.10
N GLN A 33 -14.55 -4.58 1.67
CA GLN A 33 -15.34 -4.28 0.49
C GLN A 33 -16.06 -2.94 0.60
N GLY A 34 -16.78 -2.72 1.70
CA GLY A 34 -17.43 -1.43 1.95
C GLY A 34 -16.44 -0.27 1.99
N TYR A 35 -15.23 -0.49 2.51
CA TYR A 35 -14.19 0.53 2.57
C TYR A 35 -13.62 0.86 1.17
N MET A 36 -13.37 -0.15 0.36
CA MET A 36 -12.78 -0.01 -0.98
C MET A 36 -13.76 0.64 -1.97
N GLU A 37 -15.06 0.37 -1.85
CA GLU A 37 -16.11 0.98 -2.69
C GLU A 37 -16.27 2.49 -2.44
N GLN A 38 -15.91 2.98 -1.25
CA GLN A 38 -15.94 4.41 -0.91
C GLN A 38 -14.73 5.17 -1.46
N GLY A 39 -13.64 4.48 -1.78
CA GLY A 39 -12.39 5.09 -2.21
C GLY A 39 -12.27 5.24 -3.73
N GLU A 40 -11.72 6.37 -4.19
CA GLU A 40 -11.27 6.50 -5.59
C GLU A 40 -9.95 5.77 -5.81
N ILE A 41 -10.04 4.44 -5.93
CA ILE A 41 -8.89 3.55 -6.11
C ILE A 41 -8.61 3.36 -7.59
N ASN A 42 -7.63 4.11 -8.09
CA ASN A 42 -7.25 4.12 -9.50
C ASN A 42 -5.84 3.59 -9.77
N ASN A 43 -5.11 3.17 -8.73
CA ASN A 43 -3.77 2.57 -8.85
C ASN A 43 -3.46 1.61 -7.70
N LYS A 44 -2.48 0.72 -7.94
CA LYS A 44 -2.08 -0.36 -7.03
C LYS A 44 -1.66 0.18 -5.66
N SER A 45 -0.88 1.27 -5.63
CA SER A 45 -0.42 1.89 -4.39
C SER A 45 -1.56 2.43 -3.52
N LYS A 46 -2.61 3.01 -4.14
CA LYS A 46 -3.80 3.46 -3.42
C LYS A 46 -4.58 2.28 -2.85
N ALA A 47 -4.73 1.19 -3.59
CA ALA A 47 -5.42 -0.02 -3.11
C ALA A 47 -4.72 -0.59 -1.87
N ILE A 48 -3.41 -0.78 -1.93
CA ILE A 48 -2.62 -1.32 -0.81
C ILE A 48 -2.69 -0.38 0.41
N LYS A 49 -2.67 0.95 0.19
CA LYS A 49 -2.84 1.91 1.27
C LYS A 49 -4.24 1.86 1.86
N ALA A 50 -5.28 1.83 1.04
CA ALA A 50 -6.67 1.74 1.48
C ALA A 50 -6.88 0.48 2.33
N LEU A 51 -6.33 -0.66 1.90
CA LEU A 51 -6.30 -1.89 2.69
C LEU A 51 -5.61 -1.68 4.04
N GLY A 52 -4.39 -1.11 4.04
CA GLY A 52 -3.64 -0.85 5.26
C GLY A 52 -4.34 0.13 6.22
N HIS A 53 -5.09 1.10 5.68
CA HIS A 53 -5.92 2.00 6.46
C HIS A 53 -7.12 1.27 7.07
N CYS A 54 -7.83 0.48 6.27
CA CYS A 54 -8.98 -0.31 6.72
C CYS A 54 -8.59 -1.27 7.86
N ILE A 55 -7.48 -1.99 7.72
CA ILE A 55 -6.92 -2.88 8.76
C ILE A 55 -6.73 -2.13 10.08
N LYS A 56 -6.18 -0.90 10.04
CA LYS A 56 -5.90 -0.11 11.24
C LYS A 56 -7.13 0.56 11.84
N GLU A 57 -8.02 1.07 11.00
CA GLU A 57 -9.20 1.83 11.43
C GLU A 57 -10.33 0.93 11.93
N MET A 58 -10.50 -0.23 11.29
CA MET A 58 -11.57 -1.17 11.59
C MET A 58 -11.10 -2.35 12.46
N ASP A 59 -9.81 -2.43 12.78
CA ASP A 59 -9.20 -3.49 13.59
C ASP A 59 -9.48 -4.91 13.03
N ILE A 60 -9.39 -5.04 11.70
CA ILE A 60 -9.60 -6.31 10.98
C ILE A 60 -8.28 -7.04 10.74
N ASP A 61 -8.33 -8.35 10.55
CA ASP A 61 -7.12 -9.16 10.35
C ASP A 61 -6.41 -8.81 9.03
N SER A 62 -5.08 -8.61 9.12
CA SER A 62 -4.27 -8.35 7.93
C SER A 62 -4.04 -9.64 7.16
N PRO A 63 -4.43 -9.71 5.87
CA PRO A 63 -4.05 -10.81 5.02
C PRO A 63 -2.52 -10.85 4.81
N PRO A 64 -1.95 -12.00 4.41
CA PRO A 64 -0.52 -12.13 4.15
C PRO A 64 -0.04 -11.14 3.09
N GLN A 65 1.13 -10.52 3.30
CA GLN A 65 1.70 -9.55 2.34
C GLN A 65 1.89 -10.14 0.93
N THR A 66 2.16 -11.44 0.83
CA THR A 66 2.23 -12.18 -0.43
C THR A 66 0.89 -12.21 -1.16
N SER A 67 -0.21 -12.42 -0.43
CA SER A 67 -1.56 -12.42 -0.99
C SER A 67 -1.95 -11.03 -1.49
N ILE A 68 -1.62 -9.99 -0.73
CA ILE A 68 -1.81 -8.59 -1.14
C ILE A 68 -1.01 -8.28 -2.41
N ALA A 69 0.23 -8.74 -2.50
CA ALA A 69 1.08 -8.53 -3.66
C ALA A 69 0.53 -9.21 -4.92
N ILE A 70 0.03 -10.45 -4.77
CA ILE A 70 -0.62 -11.21 -5.84
C ILE A 70 -1.91 -10.50 -6.29
N ALA A 71 -2.79 -10.14 -5.35
CA ALA A 71 -4.06 -9.47 -5.63
C ALA A 71 -3.86 -8.12 -6.32
N ALA A 72 -2.86 -7.34 -5.91
CA ALA A 72 -2.53 -6.05 -6.52
C ALA A 72 -1.65 -6.18 -7.78
N HIS A 73 -1.25 -7.39 -8.19
CA HIS A 73 -0.30 -7.63 -9.26
C HIS A 73 0.96 -6.74 -9.14
N CYS A 74 1.59 -6.76 -7.97
CA CYS A 74 2.75 -5.92 -7.67
C CYS A 74 3.84 -6.68 -6.93
N ASP A 75 5.01 -6.04 -6.81
CA ASP A 75 6.14 -6.62 -6.09
C ASP A 75 5.88 -6.63 -4.56
N PRO A 76 6.17 -7.72 -3.83
CA PRO A 76 6.02 -7.77 -2.37
C PRO A 76 6.77 -6.66 -1.62
N SER A 77 7.88 -6.16 -2.16
CA SER A 77 8.60 -5.02 -1.59
C SER A 77 7.79 -3.72 -1.61
N LEU A 78 6.90 -3.54 -2.59
CA LEU A 78 5.99 -2.40 -2.64
C LEU A 78 4.97 -2.49 -1.50
N VAL A 79 4.38 -3.67 -1.29
CA VAL A 79 3.45 -3.94 -0.18
C VAL A 79 4.13 -3.66 1.16
N SER A 80 5.31 -4.24 1.38
CA SER A 80 6.08 -4.03 2.61
C SER A 80 6.36 -2.55 2.86
N ARG A 81 6.73 -1.80 1.81
CA ARG A 81 7.03 -0.36 1.91
C ARG A 81 5.79 0.49 2.17
N LEU A 82 4.62 0.10 1.65
CA LEU A 82 3.37 0.83 1.80
C LEU A 82 2.67 0.54 3.13
N LEU A 83 2.77 -0.69 3.63
CA LEU A 83 2.18 -1.11 4.90
C LEU A 83 3.11 -0.92 6.10
N SER A 84 4.42 -0.72 5.88
CA SER A 84 5.34 -0.46 6.99
C SER A 84 5.09 0.92 7.61
N ASP A 85 4.92 0.95 8.94
CA ASP A 85 4.88 2.17 9.76
C ASP A 85 6.20 2.94 9.83
N LYS A 86 7.25 2.49 9.14
CA LYS A 86 8.53 3.19 9.17
C LYS A 86 8.35 4.58 8.57
N PRO A 87 8.56 5.67 9.34
CA PRO A 87 8.53 7.00 8.77
C PRO A 87 9.57 7.03 7.65
N LYS A 88 9.14 7.44 6.45
CA LYS A 88 10.06 7.74 5.34
C LYS A 88 11.11 8.69 5.93
N LYS A 89 12.32 8.19 6.21
CA LYS A 89 13.45 9.04 6.56
C LYS A 89 13.58 10.03 5.40
N LYS A 90 13.11 11.27 5.59
CA LYS A 90 13.53 12.39 4.76
C LYS A 90 15.04 12.34 4.83
N LEU A 91 15.67 11.99 3.72
CA LEU A 91 17.11 12.14 3.57
C LEU A 91 17.33 13.66 3.62
N GLU A 92 17.51 14.20 4.82
CA GLU A 92 17.98 15.57 4.99
C GLU A 92 19.33 15.64 4.30
N LYS A 93 19.32 16.25 3.12
CA LYS A 93 20.50 16.63 2.38
C LYS A 93 21.24 17.62 3.26
N LYS A 94 22.16 17.13 4.11
CA LYS A 94 23.12 17.94 4.86
C LYS A 94 23.79 18.87 3.85
N ARG A 95 23.39 20.14 3.86
CA ARG A 95 24.19 21.22 3.28
C ARG A 95 25.43 21.29 4.15
N ASN A 96 26.52 20.68 3.70
CA ASN A 96 27.83 21.02 4.22
C ASN A 96 28.09 22.46 3.80
N CYS A 97 27.74 23.39 4.70
CA CYS A 97 28.27 24.74 4.66
C CYS A 97 29.76 24.59 4.90
N CYS A 98 30.56 24.61 3.83
CA CYS A 98 31.98 24.88 3.96
C CYS A 98 32.07 26.33 4.46
N ILE A 99 32.16 26.49 5.77
CA ILE A 99 32.68 27.72 6.39
C ILE A 99 34.12 27.80 5.89
N VAL A 100 34.34 28.58 4.84
CA VAL A 100 35.69 29.00 4.44
C VAL A 100 36.09 30.08 5.43
N ALA A 101 36.84 29.68 6.46
CA ALA A 101 37.61 30.63 7.25
C ALA A 101 38.90 30.92 6.49
N ARG A 102 39.05 32.15 5.99
CA ARG A 102 40.33 32.84 5.82
C ARG A 102 40.11 34.34 5.77
#